data_AF-A0A1I4DJ51-F1
#
_entry.id   AF-A0A1I4DJ51-F1
#
_cell.length_a   1.000
_cell.length_b   1.000
_cell.length_c   1.000
_cell.angle_alpha   90.00
_cell.angle_beta   90.00
_cell.angle_gamma   90.00
#
_symmetry.space_group_name_H-M   'P 1'
#
loop_
_entity.id
_entity.type
_entity.pdbx_description
1 polymer ?
#
loop_
_entity_poly.entity_id
_entity_poly.type
_entity_poly.pdbx_seq_one_letter_code
_entity_poly.pdbx_strand_id
1 'polypeptide(L)'
;MTFSKEQWLDLEDELSRPFGRVKLKCDGYEITAAVERTKMKLVVSIYINGFMKGKWLLDQDCDESRKFLRRVRKYLVNGKKRTELLIKSRKRGAHKEMREFYQGLLDRHSFYVLPYWPNPKAFFRHIRKTCAEIELMDDHN
;
A
#
# COMPACT_ATOMS: atom_id res chain seq x y z
N MET A 1 10.36 -6.77 -20.68
CA MET A 1 10.94 -5.55 -21.30
C MET A 1 11.06 -4.45 -20.25
N THR A 2 12.06 -3.57 -20.33
CA THR A 2 12.20 -2.46 -19.36
C THR A 2 11.52 -1.22 -19.93
N PHE A 3 10.40 -0.81 -19.34
CA PHE A 3 9.71 0.42 -19.69
C PHE A 3 10.65 1.64 -19.68
N SER A 4 10.53 2.51 -20.68
CA SER A 4 11.24 3.79 -20.71
C SER A 4 10.70 4.74 -19.64
N LYS A 5 11.48 5.78 -19.31
CA LYS A 5 11.03 6.81 -18.35
C LYS A 5 9.76 7.52 -18.81
N GLU A 6 9.62 7.74 -20.12
CA GLU A 6 8.46 8.39 -20.74
C GLU A 6 7.22 7.52 -20.64
N GLN A 7 7.32 6.23 -20.94
CA GLN A 7 6.20 5.29 -20.80
C GLN A 7 5.68 5.25 -19.35
N TRP A 8 6.58 5.28 -18.37
CA TRP A 8 6.17 5.34 -16.98
C TRP A 8 5.44 6.64 -16.61
N LEU A 9 5.84 7.76 -17.20
CA LEU A 9 5.18 9.05 -17.02
C LEU A 9 3.77 9.03 -17.62
N ASP A 10 3.61 8.46 -18.81
CA ASP A 10 2.31 8.33 -19.46
C ASP A 10 1.36 7.46 -18.64
N LEU A 11 1.84 6.33 -18.11
CA LEU A 11 1.06 5.46 -17.22
C LEU A 11 0.70 6.14 -15.89
N GLU A 12 1.61 6.96 -15.35
CA GLU A 12 1.33 7.77 -14.16
C GLU A 12 0.29 8.85 -14.42
N ASP A 13 0.32 9.49 -15.58
CA ASP A 13 -0.65 10.51 -15.97
C ASP A 13 -2.03 9.88 -16.20
N GLU A 14 -2.10 8.73 -16.88
CA GLU A 14 -3.34 8.00 -17.09
C GLU A 14 -4.02 7.65 -15.75
N LEU A 15 -3.26 7.08 -14.80
CA LEU A 15 -3.79 6.77 -13.46
C LEU A 15 -3.96 8.00 -12.55
N SER A 16 -3.59 9.20 -13.00
CA SER A 16 -3.88 10.45 -12.28
C SER A 16 -5.22 11.05 -12.69
N ARG A 17 -5.75 10.65 -13.85
CA ARG A 17 -7.04 11.10 -14.37
C ARG A 17 -8.19 10.30 -13.74
N PRO A 18 -9.37 10.92 -13.49
CA PRO A 18 -10.56 10.18 -13.10
C PRO A 18 -10.89 9.08 -14.11
N PHE A 19 -11.25 7.88 -13.63
CA PHE A 19 -11.55 6.71 -14.46
C PHE A 19 -10.38 6.16 -15.30
N GLY A 20 -9.16 6.67 -15.09
CA GLY A 20 -7.96 6.13 -15.71
C GLY A 20 -7.77 4.65 -15.37
N ARG A 21 -7.35 3.87 -16.34
CA ARG A 21 -7.15 2.43 -16.18
C ARG A 21 -5.91 1.98 -16.94
N VAL A 22 -5.11 1.14 -16.29
CA VAL A 22 -3.91 0.54 -16.87
C VAL A 22 -3.93 -0.95 -16.60
N LYS A 23 -3.67 -1.75 -17.63
CA LYS A 23 -3.48 -3.20 -17.52
C LYS A 23 -2.03 -3.55 -17.75
N LEU A 24 -1.47 -4.32 -16.83
CA LEU A 24 -0.08 -4.77 -16.86
C LEU A 24 -0.06 -6.27 -16.72
N LYS A 25 0.91 -6.92 -17.35
CA LYS A 25 1.28 -8.29 -17.05
C LYS A 25 2.55 -8.26 -16.21
N CYS A 26 2.48 -8.75 -14.98
CA CYS A 26 3.57 -8.70 -14.01
C CYS A 26 3.88 -10.11 -13.48
N ASP A 27 5.10 -10.63 -13.72
CA ASP A 27 5.53 -11.97 -13.30
C ASP A 27 4.48 -13.08 -13.59
N GLY A 28 3.80 -13.00 -14.75
CA GLY A 28 2.75 -13.95 -15.16
C GLY A 28 1.34 -13.66 -14.64
N TYR A 29 1.13 -12.62 -13.85
CA TYR A 29 -0.20 -12.17 -13.38
C TYR A 29 -0.71 -10.99 -14.22
N GLU A 30 -2.01 -10.98 -14.51
CA GLU A 30 -2.68 -9.81 -15.08
C GLU A 30 -3.08 -8.84 -13.96
N ILE A 31 -2.51 -7.65 -13.96
CA ILE A 31 -2.76 -6.62 -12.96
C ILE A 31 -3.52 -5.49 -13.64
N THR A 32 -4.76 -5.26 -13.21
CA THR A 32 -5.52 -4.07 -13.60
C THR A 32 -5.44 -3.05 -12.47
N ALA A 33 -4.84 -1.90 -12.77
CA ALA A 33 -4.86 -0.72 -11.93
C ALA A 33 -5.94 0.24 -12.44
N ALA A 34 -6.92 0.58 -11.60
CA ALA A 34 -8.02 1.47 -11.97
C ALA A 34 -8.18 2.60 -10.96
N VAL A 35 -8.47 3.80 -11.45
CA VAL A 35 -8.73 4.97 -10.61
C VAL A 35 -10.17 4.92 -10.12
N GLU A 36 -10.33 4.73 -8.82
CA GLU A 36 -11.63 4.60 -8.17
C GLU A 36 -11.75 5.56 -7.00
N ARG A 37 -13.00 5.88 -6.64
CA ARG A 37 -13.28 6.70 -5.46
C ARG A 37 -13.44 5.81 -4.23
N THR A 38 -12.53 5.94 -3.27
CA THR A 38 -12.70 5.40 -1.92
C THR A 38 -13.03 6.53 -0.95
N LYS A 39 -14.25 6.51 -0.41
CA LYS A 39 -14.81 7.58 0.46
C LYS A 39 -14.80 8.95 -0.25
N MET A 40 -13.86 9.83 0.13
CA MET A 40 -13.75 11.21 -0.36
C MET A 40 -12.47 11.44 -1.17
N LYS A 41 -11.78 10.38 -1.60
CA LYS A 41 -10.51 10.47 -2.32
C LYS A 41 -10.47 9.51 -3.51
N LEU A 42 -9.78 9.91 -4.57
CA LEU A 42 -9.39 9.01 -5.65
C LEU A 42 -8.20 8.17 -5.19
N VAL A 43 -8.25 6.88 -5.53
CA VAL A 43 -7.23 5.88 -5.22
C VAL A 43 -7.01 5.00 -6.46
N VAL A 44 -5.88 4.32 -6.52
CA VAL A 44 -5.59 3.33 -7.56
C VAL A 44 -5.91 1.95 -7.01
N SER A 45 -7.08 1.40 -7.35
CA SER A 45 -7.52 0.06 -6.98
C SER A 45 -6.84 -0.99 -7.85
N ILE A 46 -6.46 -2.12 -7.23
CA ILE A 46 -5.71 -3.20 -7.87
C ILE A 46 -6.57 -4.46 -7.96
N TYR A 47 -6.67 -4.99 -9.17
CA TYR A 47 -7.29 -6.27 -9.47
C TYR A 47 -6.23 -7.23 -10.02
N ILE A 48 -6.19 -8.45 -9.50
CA ILE A 48 -5.23 -9.49 -9.91
C ILE A 48 -6.03 -10.58 -10.62
N ASN A 49 -5.68 -10.83 -11.87
CA ASN A 49 -6.41 -11.66 -12.83
C ASN A 49 -7.89 -11.27 -12.90
N GLY A 50 -8.17 -9.95 -12.95
CA GLY A 50 -9.53 -9.40 -13.05
C GLY A 50 -10.33 -9.38 -11.75
N PHE A 51 -9.82 -9.93 -10.64
CA PHE A 51 -10.56 -10.00 -9.37
C PHE A 51 -9.86 -9.27 -8.23
N MET A 52 -10.65 -8.74 -7.30
CA MET A 52 -10.19 -8.38 -5.97
C MET A 52 -10.67 -9.46 -4.99
N LYS A 53 -9.76 -10.34 -4.54
CA LYS A 53 -10.13 -11.43 -3.62
C LYS A 53 -10.08 -10.94 -2.18
N GLY A 54 -11.21 -11.03 -1.46
CA GLY A 54 -11.27 -10.70 -0.03
C GLY A 54 -10.28 -11.48 0.84
N LYS A 55 -9.86 -12.68 0.39
CA LYS A 55 -8.82 -13.48 1.05
C LYS A 55 -7.54 -12.68 1.31
N TRP A 56 -7.14 -11.78 0.42
CA TRP A 56 -5.92 -10.98 0.60
C TRP A 56 -5.99 -9.98 1.77
N LEU A 57 -7.19 -9.64 2.23
CA LEU A 57 -7.38 -8.80 3.42
C LEU A 57 -7.22 -9.60 4.72
N LEU A 58 -7.49 -10.90 4.67
CA LEU A 58 -7.44 -11.82 5.80
C LEU A 58 -6.08 -12.51 5.90
N ASP A 59 -5.54 -12.92 4.76
CA ASP A 59 -4.28 -13.62 4.59
C ASP A 59 -3.23 -12.65 4.04
N GLN A 60 -2.51 -12.00 4.96
CA GLN A 60 -1.57 -10.91 4.66
C GLN A 60 -0.21 -11.40 4.13
N ASP A 61 -0.01 -12.71 4.05
CA ASP A 61 1.27 -13.33 3.76
C ASP A 61 1.29 -14.18 2.48
N CYS A 62 0.18 -14.22 1.72
CA CYS A 62 0.19 -14.83 0.40
C CYS A 62 1.03 -14.02 -0.61
N ASP A 63 1.63 -14.72 -1.57
CA ASP A 63 2.58 -14.14 -2.52
C ASP A 63 1.97 -13.00 -3.35
N GLU A 64 0.70 -13.12 -3.76
CA GLU A 64 0.04 -12.07 -4.54
C GLU A 64 -0.17 -10.79 -3.70
N SER A 65 -0.51 -10.93 -2.42
CA SER A 65 -0.70 -9.76 -1.55
C SER A 65 0.62 -9.03 -1.28
N ARG A 66 1.72 -9.77 -1.11
CA ARG A 66 3.06 -9.21 -0.89
C ARG A 66 3.59 -8.50 -2.15
N LYS A 67 3.33 -9.08 -3.33
CA LYS A 67 3.79 -8.52 -4.61
C LYS A 67 2.98 -7.28 -5.02
N PHE A 68 1.65 -7.34 -4.99
CA PHE A 68 0.84 -6.32 -5.68
C PHE A 68 0.13 -5.34 -4.74
N LEU A 69 -0.13 -5.74 -3.50
CA LEU A 69 -0.98 -4.98 -2.59
C LEU A 69 -0.17 -4.16 -1.57
N ARG A 70 -0.85 -3.18 -0.96
CA ARG A 70 -0.20 -2.24 -0.05
C ARG A 70 -0.28 -2.72 1.39
N ARG A 71 0.85 -3.13 1.95
CA ARG A 71 0.97 -3.38 3.40
C ARG A 71 1.01 -2.06 4.17
N VAL A 72 0.07 -1.87 5.09
CA VAL A 72 -0.04 -0.66 5.93
C VAL A 72 0.21 -1.00 7.38
N ARG A 73 1.12 -0.25 8.00
CA ARG A 73 1.37 -0.27 9.44
C ARG A 73 0.44 0.70 10.13
N LYS A 74 -0.24 0.26 11.19
CA LYS A 74 -1.06 1.12 12.05
C LYS A 74 -0.74 0.88 13.50
N TYR A 75 -0.36 1.94 14.21
CA TYR A 75 -0.16 1.89 15.65
C TYR A 75 -1.50 1.63 16.36
N LEU A 76 -1.48 0.77 17.38
CA LEU A 76 -2.68 0.48 18.17
C LEU A 76 -3.12 1.69 19.00
N VAL A 77 -2.15 2.54 19.35
CA VAL A 77 -2.39 3.78 20.09
C VAL A 77 -2.58 4.93 19.10
N ASN A 78 -3.70 5.64 19.21
CA ASN A 78 -3.99 6.83 18.41
C ASN A 78 -3.05 8.00 18.76
N GLY A 79 -2.98 9.02 17.88
CA GLY A 79 -2.02 10.11 18.02
C GLY A 79 -2.08 10.85 19.35
N LYS A 80 -3.28 11.17 19.84
CA LYS A 80 -3.47 11.89 21.11
C LYS A 80 -2.90 11.10 22.30
N LYS A 81 -3.27 9.82 22.41
CA LYS A 81 -2.80 8.94 23.48
C LYS A 81 -1.31 8.62 23.34
N ARG A 82 -0.79 8.58 22.10
CA ARG A 82 0.64 8.40 21.83
C ARG A 82 1.48 9.56 22.38
N THR A 83 1.03 10.81 22.19
CA THR A 83 1.70 12.00 22.75
C THR A 83 1.72 11.96 24.29
N GLU A 84 0.59 11.59 24.91
CA GLU A 84 0.49 11.46 26.36
C GLU A 84 1.45 10.39 26.91
N LEU A 85 1.49 9.22 26.27
CA LEU A 85 2.40 8.14 26.64
C LEU A 85 3.86 8.53 26.45
N LEU A 86 4.19 9.28 25.41
CA LEU A 86 5.54 9.81 25.19
C LEU A 86 5.97 10.73 26.34
N ILE A 87 5.11 11.65 26.77
CA ILE A 87 5.37 12.53 27.92
C ILE A 87 5.59 11.69 29.18
N LYS A 88 4.70 10.73 29.46
CA LYS A 88 4.81 9.83 30.62
C LYS A 88 6.09 8.98 30.60
N SER A 89 6.50 8.48 29.43
CA SER A 89 7.72 7.69 29.26
C SER A 89 9.02 8.48 29.49
N ARG A 90 8.96 9.81 29.33
CA ARG A 90 10.11 10.73 29.48
C ARG A 90 10.10 11.50 30.79
N LYS A 91 9.09 11.29 31.65
CA LYS A 91 8.95 12.00 32.92
C LYS A 91 10.13 11.66 33.85
N ARG A 92 10.86 12.70 34.28
CA ARG A 92 11.93 12.57 35.27
C ARG A 92 11.37 12.05 36.59
N GLY A 93 12.04 11.08 37.21
CA GLY A 93 11.59 10.41 38.44
C GLY A 93 10.64 9.23 38.24
N ALA A 94 10.26 8.87 37.01
CA ALA A 94 9.48 7.66 36.76
C ALA A 94 10.32 6.38 36.91
N HIS A 95 9.75 5.36 37.56
CA HIS A 95 10.33 4.01 37.65
C HIS A 95 10.66 3.46 36.25
N LYS A 96 11.77 2.72 36.14
CA LYS A 96 12.26 2.14 34.89
C LYS A 96 11.19 1.27 34.21
N GLU A 97 10.55 0.40 34.98
CA GLU A 97 9.48 -0.51 34.50
C GLU A 97 8.30 0.25 33.88
N MET A 98 7.91 1.39 34.46
CA MET A 98 6.84 2.22 33.90
C MET A 98 7.24 2.86 32.57
N ARG A 99 8.51 3.27 32.43
CA ARG A 99 9.02 3.80 31.16
C ARG A 99 9.03 2.73 30.07
N GLU A 100 9.49 1.52 30.40
CA GLU A 100 9.50 0.37 29.51
C GLU A 100 8.09 -0.05 29.11
N PHE A 101 7.14 -0.06 30.06
CA PHE A 101 5.72 -0.32 29.76
C PHE A 101 5.15 0.69 28.76
N TYR A 102 5.37 1.99 28.98
CA TYR A 102 4.89 3.02 28.06
C TYR A 102 5.56 2.92 26.68
N GLN A 103 6.86 2.64 26.62
CA GLN A 103 7.55 2.39 25.35
C GLN A 103 6.98 1.16 24.63
N GLY A 104 6.74 0.06 25.35
CA GLY A 104 6.10 -1.12 24.80
C GLY A 104 4.72 -0.82 24.21
N LEU A 105 3.90 0.01 24.86
CA LEU A 105 2.62 0.45 24.29
C LEU A 105 2.77 1.32 23.04
N LEU A 106 3.78 2.19 23.01
CA LEU A 106 4.09 3.03 21.86
C LEU A 106 4.56 2.19 20.65
N ASP A 107 5.24 1.07 20.90
CA ASP A 107 5.77 0.23 19.83
C ASP A 107 4.73 -0.75 19.26
N ARG A 108 3.61 -0.97 19.96
CA ARG A 108 2.52 -1.82 19.47
C ARG A 108 1.88 -1.27 18.20
N HIS A 109 1.91 -2.10 17.16
CA HIS A 109 1.30 -1.82 15.88
C HIS A 109 0.75 -3.11 15.28
N SER A 110 -0.25 -2.97 14.42
CA SER A 110 -0.73 -4.03 13.55
C SER A 110 -0.40 -3.71 12.10
N PHE A 111 -0.40 -4.75 11.29
CA PHE A 111 -0.37 -4.62 9.84
C PHE A 111 -1.72 -5.04 9.27
N TYR A 112 -2.08 -4.42 8.15
CA TYR A 112 -3.17 -4.86 7.30
C TYR A 112 -2.83 -4.55 5.85
N VAL A 113 -3.46 -5.27 4.94
CA VAL A 113 -3.27 -5.08 3.51
C VAL A 113 -4.43 -4.25 2.97
N LEU A 114 -4.12 -3.34 2.05
CA LEU A 114 -5.12 -2.62 1.28
C LEU A 114 -4.99 -2.98 -0.21
N PRO A 115 -6.13 -3.17 -0.89
CA PRO A 115 -6.19 -3.53 -2.30
C PRO A 115 -6.01 -2.29 -3.21
N TYR A 116 -5.57 -1.17 -2.64
CA TYR A 116 -5.44 0.09 -3.35
C TYR A 116 -4.24 0.92 -2.89
N TRP A 117 -3.73 1.72 -3.81
CA TRP A 117 -2.64 2.65 -3.62
C TRP A 117 -3.17 4.09 -3.54
N PRO A 118 -2.52 4.96 -2.74
CA PRO A 118 -3.01 6.33 -2.56
C PRO A 118 -2.76 7.21 -3.78
N ASN A 119 -1.83 6.83 -4.66
CA ASN A 119 -1.49 7.53 -5.90
C ASN A 119 -0.71 6.58 -6.84
N PRO A 120 -0.66 6.90 -8.14
CA PRO A 120 0.04 6.08 -9.15
C PRO A 120 1.52 5.89 -8.87
N LYS A 121 2.21 6.97 -8.44
CA LYS A 121 3.63 6.95 -8.10
C LYS A 121 3.96 5.90 -7.04
N ALA A 122 3.13 5.78 -6.01
CA ALA A 122 3.32 4.80 -4.94
C ALA A 122 3.13 3.37 -5.46
N PHE A 123 2.16 3.16 -6.34
CA PHE A 123 1.92 1.87 -7.00
C PHE A 123 3.11 1.45 -7.87
N PHE A 124 3.52 2.29 -8.82
CA PHE A 124 4.61 1.95 -9.73
C PHE A 124 5.96 1.76 -9.02
N ARG A 125 6.24 2.58 -8.00
CA ARG A 125 7.44 2.37 -7.16
C ARG A 125 7.45 1.00 -6.50
N HIS A 126 6.29 0.51 -6.06
CA HIS A 126 6.17 -0.81 -5.44
C HIS A 126 6.32 -1.94 -6.46
N ILE A 127 5.63 -1.84 -7.61
CA ILE A 127 5.71 -2.84 -8.68
C ILE A 127 7.14 -2.97 -9.22
N ARG A 128 7.83 -1.86 -9.48
CA ARG A 128 9.24 -1.88 -9.93
C ARG A 128 10.20 -2.54 -8.92
N LYS A 129 9.82 -2.60 -7.65
CA LYS A 129 10.63 -3.23 -6.60
C LYS A 129 10.31 -4.72 -6.43
N THR A 130 9.08 -5.12 -6.72
CA THR A 130 8.56 -6.46 -6.39
C THR A 130 8.47 -7.39 -7.58
N CYS A 131 8.28 -6.86 -8.79
CA CYS A 131 8.18 -7.62 -10.02
C CYS A 131 9.48 -7.52 -10.82
N ALA A 132 9.89 -8.64 -11.42
CA ALA A 132 11.05 -8.72 -12.30
C ALA A 132 10.67 -8.47 -13.75
N GLU A 133 9.51 -8.99 -14.17
CA GLU A 133 8.98 -8.85 -15.52
C GLU A 133 7.68 -8.05 -15.48
N ILE A 134 7.64 -6.97 -16.26
CA ILE A 134 6.48 -6.08 -16.36
C ILE A 134 6.28 -5.77 -17.85
N GLU A 135 5.07 -5.98 -18.34
CA GLU A 135 4.68 -5.72 -19.72
C GLU A 135 3.37 -4.94 -19.75
N LEU A 136 3.24 -3.99 -20.67
CA LEU A 136 1.99 -3.27 -20.87
C LEU A 136 1.06 -4.17 -21.68
N MET A 137 -0.19 -4.28 -21.24
CA MET A 137 -1.21 -4.90 -22.06
C MET A 137 -1.96 -3.79 -22.77
N ASP A 138 -1.85 -3.74 -24.10
CA ASP A 138 -2.67 -2.84 -24.90
C ASP A 138 -4.13 -3.27 -24.76
N ASP A 139 -4.99 -2.31 -24.40
CA ASP A 139 -6.44 -2.46 -24.52
C ASP A 139 -6.75 -2.44 -26.03
N HIS A 140 -6.54 -3.57 -26.71
CA HIS A 140 -7.14 -3.80 -28.03
C HIS A 140 -8.65 -3.91 -27.82
N ASN A 141 -9.33 -2.80 -28.00
CA ASN A 141 -10.77 -2.74 -28.23
C ASN A 141 -11.03 -2.28 -29.65
#